data_AF-A0A5K1FTK7-F1
#
_entry.id   AF-A0A5K1FTK7-F1
#
_cell.length_a   1.000
_cell.length_b   1.000
_cell.length_c   1.000
_cell.angle_alpha   90.00
_cell.angle_beta   90.00
_cell.angle_gamma   90.00
#
_symmetry.space_group_name_H-M   'P 1'
#
loop_
_entity.id
_entity.type
_entity.pdbx_description
1 polymer ?
#
loop_
_entity_poly.entity_id
_entity_poly.type
_entity_poly.pdbx_seq_one_letter_code
_entity_poly.pdbx_strand_id
1 'polypeptide(L)'
;GRLPVTWYPQSFADKVPMTNMNMRPDPSTGYPGRTYRFYTGDTIYLFGDGLSYTQFNHRLVRAPKLVSLALESGHPCLSQNCKDVDMAENMCQDLAFDVHLSVQNVGQMHGSHTVFLFFTPPSYTGSSPKKQLLGFEKVFVGSKSAELVRFRVDVCKDLSTVSELGERKLQLGSHILHIGSLRHSLSVSV
;
A
#
# COMPACT_ATOMS: atom_id res chain seq x y z
N GLY A 1 15.50 3.31 -13.12
CA GLY A 1 14.68 2.17 -12.67
C GLY A 1 14.49 2.26 -11.16
N ARG A 2 13.68 1.38 -10.56
CA ARG A 2 13.49 1.31 -9.11
C ARG A 2 13.67 -0.12 -8.62
N LEU A 3 14.11 -0.30 -7.39
CA LEU A 3 14.42 -1.62 -6.81
C LEU A 3 13.14 -2.46 -6.62
N PRO A 4 13.08 -3.68 -7.17
CA PRO A 4 11.96 -4.60 -6.95
C PRO A 4 12.12 -5.45 -5.69
N VAL A 5 13.21 -5.26 -4.92
CA VAL A 5 13.54 -6.00 -3.71
C VAL A 5 14.09 -5.06 -2.65
N THR A 6 13.99 -5.46 -1.38
CA THR A 6 14.66 -4.77 -0.27
C THR A 6 16.08 -5.28 -0.14
N TRP A 7 17.04 -4.36 0.01
CA TRP A 7 18.43 -4.69 0.30
C TRP A 7 18.65 -4.71 1.82
N TYR A 8 18.85 -5.90 2.35
CA TYR A 8 19.05 -6.14 3.77
C TYR A 8 20.54 -5.98 4.15
N PRO A 9 20.85 -5.59 5.39
CA PRO A 9 22.20 -5.69 5.92
C PRO A 9 22.62 -7.15 6.06
N GLN A 10 23.93 -7.41 6.05
CA GLN A 10 24.48 -8.77 6.22
C GLN A 10 23.94 -9.47 7.48
N SER A 11 23.77 -8.71 8.57
CA SER A 11 23.24 -9.20 9.84
C SER A 11 21.86 -9.85 9.73
N PHE A 12 21.07 -9.52 8.69
CA PHE A 12 19.82 -10.20 8.41
C PHE A 12 20.04 -11.65 7.95
N ALA A 13 20.96 -11.86 7.01
CA ALA A 13 21.27 -13.18 6.49
C ALA A 13 21.88 -14.10 7.57
N ASP A 14 22.65 -13.51 8.50
CA ASP A 14 23.26 -14.24 9.62
C ASP A 14 22.21 -14.67 10.67
N LYS A 15 21.16 -13.87 10.89
CA LYS A 15 20.16 -14.09 11.95
C LYS A 15 18.91 -14.83 11.49
N VAL A 16 18.56 -14.75 10.20
CA VAL A 16 17.28 -15.24 9.67
C VAL A 16 17.51 -16.45 8.77
N PRO A 17 17.19 -17.69 9.22
CA PRO A 17 17.31 -18.88 8.40
C PRO A 17 16.48 -18.77 7.13
N MET A 18 17.06 -19.06 5.96
CA MET A 18 16.32 -19.01 4.68
C MET A 18 15.21 -20.06 4.57
N THR A 19 15.19 -21.06 5.46
CA THR A 19 14.12 -22.06 5.60
C THR A 19 12.90 -21.56 6.37
N ASN A 20 13.02 -20.45 7.12
CA ASN A 20 11.89 -19.86 7.82
C ASN A 20 11.02 -19.05 6.84
N MET A 21 9.82 -19.57 6.57
CA MET A 21 8.86 -19.00 5.60
C MET A 21 7.90 -17.98 6.22
N ASN A 22 7.99 -17.71 7.52
CA ASN A 22 7.13 -16.73 8.18
C ASN A 22 7.39 -15.33 7.62
N MET A 23 6.35 -14.60 7.23
CA MET A 23 6.52 -13.25 6.68
C MET A 23 6.48 -12.18 7.77
N ARG A 24 5.62 -12.38 8.77
CA ARG A 24 5.36 -11.42 9.86
C ARG A 24 6.49 -11.45 10.89
N PRO A 25 6.82 -10.31 11.53
CA PRO A 25 7.73 -10.30 12.66
C PRO A 25 7.11 -11.05 13.84
N ASP A 26 7.97 -11.65 14.65
CA ASP A 26 7.59 -12.28 15.90
C ASP A 26 8.53 -11.76 17.02
N PRO A 27 8.03 -10.85 17.88
CA PRO A 27 8.79 -10.30 18.98
C PRO A 27 9.26 -11.35 20.01
N SER A 28 8.53 -12.47 20.15
CA SER A 28 8.86 -13.51 21.13
C SER A 28 10.11 -14.31 20.76
N THR A 29 10.32 -14.52 19.46
CA THR A 29 11.50 -15.20 18.91
C THR A 29 12.59 -14.24 18.44
N GLY A 30 12.32 -12.92 18.46
CA GLY A 30 13.20 -11.90 17.90
C GLY A 30 13.23 -11.87 16.37
N TYR A 31 12.28 -12.55 15.71
CA TYR A 31 12.21 -12.63 14.27
C TYR A 31 11.74 -11.28 13.68
N PRO A 32 12.53 -10.64 12.79
CA PRO A 32 12.26 -9.27 12.36
C PRO A 32 11.24 -9.17 11.20
N GLY A 33 10.70 -10.29 10.72
CA GLY A 33 9.84 -10.34 9.54
C GLY A 33 10.63 -10.25 8.22
N ARG A 34 9.91 -10.33 7.10
CA ARG A 34 10.49 -10.31 5.74
C ARG A 34 9.77 -9.32 4.83
N THR A 35 10.46 -8.95 3.75
CA THR A 35 10.03 -7.98 2.72
C THR A 35 9.78 -6.58 3.27
N TYR A 36 9.61 -5.60 2.39
CA TYR A 36 9.19 -4.25 2.77
C TYR A 36 7.85 -4.22 3.52
N ARG A 37 7.02 -5.27 3.39
CA ARG A 37 5.68 -5.31 3.98
C ARG A 37 5.73 -5.48 5.50
N PHE A 38 6.67 -6.28 6.02
CA PHE A 38 6.65 -6.72 7.42
C PHE A 38 7.97 -6.49 8.15
N TYR A 39 9.07 -6.32 7.43
CA TYR A 39 10.38 -6.21 8.07
C TYR A 39 10.48 -5.00 9.00
N THR A 40 10.96 -5.22 10.22
CA THR A 40 11.06 -4.22 11.29
C THR A 40 12.46 -3.66 11.53
N GLY A 41 13.48 -4.27 10.96
CA GLY A 41 14.87 -3.83 11.11
C GLY A 41 15.33 -2.80 10.08
N ASP A 42 16.63 -2.53 10.11
CA ASP A 42 17.30 -1.58 9.22
C ASP A 42 17.50 -2.16 7.81
N THR A 43 17.43 -1.29 6.81
CA THR A 43 17.63 -1.61 5.39
C THR A 43 18.72 -0.74 4.79
N ILE A 44 19.53 -1.29 3.88
CA ILE A 44 20.51 -0.50 3.12
C ILE A 44 19.78 0.30 2.03
N TYR A 45 18.93 -0.38 1.26
CA TYR A 45 18.03 0.24 0.29
C TYR A 45 16.63 -0.35 0.42
N LEU A 46 15.63 0.52 0.35
CA LEU A 46 14.24 0.15 0.45
C LEU A 46 13.72 -0.39 -0.88
N PHE A 47 12.65 -1.17 -0.79
CA PHE A 47 11.87 -1.52 -1.98
C PHE A 47 11.35 -0.24 -2.63
N GLY A 48 11.57 -0.12 -3.93
CA GLY A 48 11.17 1.03 -4.73
C GLY A 48 12.17 2.20 -4.71
N ASP A 49 13.32 2.09 -4.04
CA ASP A 49 14.38 3.08 -4.16
C ASP A 49 14.91 3.16 -5.60
N GLY A 50 15.25 4.37 -6.02
CA GLY A 50 15.77 4.62 -7.36
C GLY A 50 16.06 6.10 -7.57
N LEU A 51 17.15 6.37 -8.28
CA LEU A 51 17.59 7.71 -8.63
C LEU A 51 17.12 8.08 -10.05
N SER A 52 17.16 9.39 -10.32
CA SER A 52 16.83 9.98 -11.62
C SER A 52 17.78 11.15 -11.90
N TYR A 53 18.04 11.42 -13.18
CA TYR A 53 18.82 12.59 -13.62
C TYR A 53 18.03 13.90 -13.57
N THR A 54 16.73 13.82 -13.28
CA THR A 54 15.87 14.98 -13.02
C THR A 54 15.03 14.75 -11.77
N GLN A 55 14.49 15.83 -11.21
CA GLN A 55 13.67 15.79 -10.01
C GLN A 55 12.18 15.81 -10.38
N PHE A 56 11.38 14.99 -9.70
CA PHE A 56 9.95 14.90 -9.91
C PHE A 56 9.18 15.19 -8.62
N ASN A 57 8.17 16.03 -8.72
CA ASN A 57 7.21 16.31 -7.65
C ASN A 57 5.87 15.63 -7.92
N HIS A 58 5.23 15.19 -6.85
CA HIS A 58 3.91 14.57 -6.88
C HIS A 58 2.88 15.54 -6.32
N ARG A 59 1.73 15.66 -7.00
CA ARG A 59 0.57 16.38 -6.48
C ARG A 59 -0.68 15.51 -6.62
N LEU A 60 -1.34 15.25 -5.50
CA LEU A 60 -2.63 14.55 -5.52
C LEU A 60 -3.69 15.46 -6.13
N VAL A 61 -4.33 15.00 -7.20
CA VAL A 61 -5.38 15.74 -7.92
C VAL A 61 -6.76 15.32 -7.42
N ARG A 62 -6.99 14.01 -7.29
CA ARG A 62 -8.26 13.45 -6.83
C ARG A 62 -8.01 12.12 -6.13
N ALA A 63 -8.59 11.95 -4.95
CA ALA A 63 -8.75 10.67 -4.27
C ALA A 63 -9.92 10.78 -3.29
N PRO A 64 -10.72 9.71 -3.10
CA PRO A 64 -11.80 9.72 -2.15
C PRO A 64 -11.26 9.79 -0.72
N LYS A 65 -11.97 10.48 0.18
CA LYS A 65 -11.69 10.47 1.63
C LYS A 65 -12.52 9.43 2.37
N LEU A 66 -13.63 9.00 1.78
CA LEU A 66 -14.56 8.04 2.34
C LEU A 66 -14.93 7.04 1.25
N VAL A 67 -14.93 5.76 1.61
CA VAL A 67 -15.50 4.65 0.84
C VAL A 67 -16.54 3.99 1.73
N SER A 68 -17.78 3.97 1.26
CA SER A 68 -18.91 3.36 1.97
C SER A 68 -19.21 2.00 1.37
N LEU A 69 -19.31 0.99 2.22
CA LEU A 69 -19.66 -0.38 1.86
C LEU A 69 -21.17 -0.55 1.98
N ALA A 70 -21.81 -1.05 0.93
CA ALA A 70 -23.22 -1.44 1.01
C ALA A 70 -23.33 -2.86 1.59
N LEU A 71 -23.79 -2.97 2.83
CA LEU A 71 -24.05 -4.27 3.48
C LEU A 71 -25.50 -4.72 3.26
N GLU A 72 -25.73 -6.04 3.27
CA GLU A 72 -27.08 -6.61 3.24
C GLU A 72 -27.89 -6.26 4.50
N SER A 73 -29.22 -6.15 4.33
CA SER A 73 -30.16 -5.86 5.41
C SER A 73 -30.05 -6.89 6.54
N GLY A 74 -29.59 -6.44 7.71
CA GLY A 74 -29.41 -7.30 8.90
C GLY A 74 -27.98 -7.76 9.15
N HIS A 75 -26.99 -7.29 8.36
CA HIS A 75 -25.59 -7.58 8.63
C HIS A 75 -25.19 -7.08 10.03
N PRO A 76 -24.52 -7.89 10.87
CA PRO A 76 -24.17 -7.52 12.24
C PRO A 76 -23.46 -6.17 12.35
N CYS A 77 -22.58 -5.86 11.40
CA CYS A 77 -21.83 -4.61 11.34
C CYS A 77 -22.65 -3.33 11.07
N LEU A 78 -23.94 -3.44 10.72
CA LEU A 78 -24.84 -2.28 10.65
C LEU A 78 -25.34 -1.85 12.04
N SER A 79 -25.35 -2.77 13.00
CA SER A 79 -25.84 -2.55 14.37
C SER A 79 -24.74 -2.58 15.43
N GLN A 80 -23.61 -3.22 15.12
CA GLN A 80 -22.44 -3.34 16.01
C GLN A 80 -21.22 -2.63 15.41
N ASN A 81 -20.34 -2.15 16.30
CA ASN A 81 -19.04 -1.59 15.90
C ASN A 81 -18.07 -2.70 15.46
N CYS A 82 -18.14 -3.05 14.17
CA CYS A 82 -17.17 -3.97 13.57
C CYS A 82 -15.83 -3.29 13.29
N LYS A 83 -14.75 -4.08 13.39
CA LYS A 83 -13.39 -3.65 13.02
C LYS A 83 -13.03 -4.08 11.60
N ASP A 84 -13.65 -5.15 11.13
CA ASP A 84 -13.47 -5.69 9.79
C ASP A 84 -14.77 -6.34 9.30
N VAL A 85 -14.82 -6.60 7.99
CA VAL A 85 -15.93 -7.26 7.31
C VAL A 85 -15.34 -8.35 6.43
N ASP A 86 -16.02 -9.51 6.41
CA ASP A 86 -15.63 -10.62 5.54
C ASP A 86 -15.95 -10.29 4.08
N MET A 87 -15.00 -10.60 3.19
CA MET A 87 -15.12 -10.27 1.79
C MET A 87 -15.88 -11.36 1.04
N ALA A 88 -17.22 -11.27 1.03
CA ALA A 88 -18.07 -12.07 0.15
C ALA A 88 -18.05 -11.50 -1.28
N GLU A 89 -18.02 -12.38 -2.29
CA GLU A 89 -17.89 -11.98 -3.70
C GLU A 89 -19.02 -11.07 -4.20
N ASN A 90 -20.22 -11.17 -3.62
CA ASN A 90 -21.38 -10.37 -3.98
C ASN A 90 -21.29 -8.90 -3.53
N MET A 91 -20.57 -8.62 -2.44
CA MET A 91 -20.41 -7.26 -1.88
C MET A 91 -19.41 -6.40 -2.67
N CYS A 92 -18.66 -7.03 -3.57
CA CYS A 92 -17.51 -6.44 -4.24
C CYS A 92 -17.75 -6.05 -5.70
N GLN A 93 -18.96 -6.27 -6.22
CA GLN A 93 -19.28 -5.89 -7.59
C GLN A 93 -19.17 -4.37 -7.76
N ASP A 94 -18.25 -3.96 -8.64
CA ASP A 94 -17.96 -2.58 -9.03
C ASP A 94 -17.51 -1.62 -7.93
N LEU A 95 -17.06 -2.13 -6.78
CA LEU A 95 -16.53 -1.29 -5.70
C LEU A 95 -15.07 -0.90 -5.94
N ALA A 96 -14.86 0.10 -6.81
CA ALA A 96 -13.56 0.65 -7.14
C ALA A 96 -13.57 2.18 -7.15
N PHE A 97 -12.41 2.79 -6.95
CA PHE A 97 -12.23 4.23 -7.09
C PHE A 97 -10.92 4.58 -7.79
N ASP A 98 -10.88 5.77 -8.37
CA ASP A 98 -9.69 6.27 -9.04
C ASP A 98 -8.89 7.24 -8.15
N VAL A 99 -7.57 7.08 -8.18
CA VAL A 99 -6.60 8.01 -7.61
C VAL A 99 -5.89 8.72 -8.75
N HIS A 100 -6.12 10.02 -8.88
CA HIS A 100 -5.48 10.86 -9.89
C HIS A 100 -4.30 11.62 -9.29
N LEU A 101 -3.16 11.50 -9.95
CA LEU A 101 -1.91 12.11 -9.56
C LEU A 101 -1.34 12.94 -10.70
N SER A 102 -0.86 14.14 -10.39
CA SER A 102 0.01 14.88 -11.30
C SER A 102 1.46 14.64 -10.93
N VAL A 103 2.26 14.23 -11.91
CA VAL A 103 3.71 14.05 -11.82
C VAL A 103 4.36 15.19 -12.57
N GLN A 104 5.00 16.10 -11.84
CA GLN A 104 5.67 17.26 -12.42
C GLN A 104 7.18 17.05 -12.43
N ASN A 105 7.81 17.22 -13.59
CA ASN A 105 9.26 17.26 -13.70
C ASN A 105 9.73 18.70 -13.47
N VAL A 106 10.45 18.91 -12.36
CA VAL A 106 10.94 20.24 -11.97
C VAL A 106 12.39 20.49 -12.35
N GLY A 107 13.10 19.49 -12.86
CA GLY A 107 14.48 19.65 -13.33
C GLY A 107 14.58 20.12 -14.77
N GLN A 108 15.79 20.09 -15.32
CA GLN A 108 16.13 20.60 -16.66
C GLN A 108 16.18 19.50 -17.72
N MET A 109 16.23 18.23 -17.32
CA MET A 109 16.29 17.09 -18.22
C MET A 109 14.93 16.40 -18.32
N HIS A 110 14.62 15.87 -19.50
CA HIS A 110 13.49 14.95 -19.66
C HIS A 110 13.79 13.63 -18.93
N GLY A 111 12.77 12.94 -18.44
CA GLY A 111 13.01 11.66 -17.78
C GLY A 111 11.75 10.82 -17.62
N SER A 112 11.96 9.50 -17.51
CA SER A 112 10.93 8.57 -17.08
C SER A 112 10.91 8.43 -15.57
N HIS A 113 9.73 8.52 -14.98
CA HIS A 113 9.50 8.35 -13.55
C HIS A 113 8.56 7.17 -13.31
N THR A 114 8.95 6.27 -12.39
CA THR A 114 8.08 5.20 -11.92
C THR A 114 7.39 5.65 -10.64
N VAL A 115 6.06 5.68 -10.66
CA VAL A 115 5.18 6.01 -9.53
C VAL A 115 4.68 4.72 -8.91
N PHE A 116 4.78 4.61 -7.59
CA PHE A 116 4.19 3.52 -6.82
C PHE A 116 3.01 4.04 -6.01
N LEU A 117 1.87 3.34 -6.09
CA LEU A 117 0.75 3.52 -5.17
C LEU A 117 0.81 2.41 -4.12
N PHE A 118 1.04 2.80 -2.88
CA PHE A 118 1.01 1.89 -1.75
C PHE A 118 -0.15 2.20 -0.81
N PHE A 119 -0.47 1.22 0.02
CA PHE A 119 -1.54 1.24 1.00
C PHE A 119 -1.04 0.74 2.35
N THR A 120 -1.52 1.36 3.43
CA THR A 120 -1.31 0.91 4.80
C THR A 120 -2.68 0.77 5.47
N PRO A 121 -3.05 -0.45 5.89
CA PRO A 121 -4.30 -0.68 6.60
C PRO A 121 -4.23 -0.20 8.07
N PRO A 122 -5.38 -0.07 8.75
CA PRO A 122 -5.44 0.17 10.18
C PRO A 122 -4.61 -0.84 10.99
N SER A 123 -3.95 -0.35 12.04
CA SER A 123 -3.07 -1.19 12.87
C SER A 123 -3.80 -1.68 14.13
N TYR A 124 -4.89 -2.42 13.97
CA TYR A 124 -5.66 -2.94 15.12
C TYR A 124 -5.07 -4.21 15.73
N THR A 125 -4.40 -5.04 14.93
CA THR A 125 -4.02 -6.42 15.31
C THR A 125 -2.52 -6.62 15.41
N GLY A 126 -1.69 -5.58 15.20
CA GLY A 126 -0.22 -5.69 15.21
C GLY A 126 0.40 -6.56 14.10
N SER A 127 -0.42 -7.33 13.38
CA SER A 127 -0.04 -8.27 12.32
C SER A 127 -0.25 -7.72 10.90
N SER A 128 -0.75 -6.47 10.81
CA SER A 128 -0.97 -5.74 9.56
C SER A 128 0.35 -5.41 8.84
N PRO A 129 0.40 -5.46 7.50
CA PRO A 129 1.56 -5.00 6.76
C PRO A 129 1.79 -3.50 7.00
N LYS A 130 3.05 -3.10 7.14
CA LYS A 130 3.47 -1.70 7.24
C LYS A 130 3.09 -0.88 6.01
N LYS A 131 3.14 -1.54 4.86
CA LYS A 131 2.85 -0.97 3.54
C LYS A 131 2.66 -2.11 2.54
N GLN A 132 1.73 -1.96 1.60
CA GLN A 132 1.45 -2.92 0.54
C GLN A 132 1.35 -2.19 -0.80
N LEU A 133 2.03 -2.69 -1.82
CA LEU A 133 1.94 -2.14 -3.17
C LEU A 133 0.57 -2.51 -3.77
N LEU A 134 -0.17 -1.50 -4.22
CA LEU A 134 -1.42 -1.69 -4.96
C LEU A 134 -1.17 -1.72 -6.47
N GLY A 135 -0.32 -0.82 -6.96
CA GLY A 135 -0.01 -0.71 -8.38
C GLY A 135 1.14 0.25 -8.64
N PHE A 136 1.65 0.23 -9.86
CA PHE A 136 2.72 1.13 -10.28
C PHE A 136 2.57 1.50 -11.75
N GLU A 137 3.01 2.71 -12.08
CA GLU A 137 2.96 3.24 -13.43
C GLU A 137 4.28 3.89 -13.79
N LYS A 138 4.72 3.73 -15.05
CA LYS A 138 5.92 4.38 -15.56
C LYS A 138 5.52 5.44 -16.58
N VAL A 139 5.79 6.70 -16.27
CA VAL A 139 5.42 7.85 -17.09
C VAL A 139 6.68 8.58 -17.57
N PHE A 140 6.71 9.00 -18.83
CA PHE A 140 7.73 9.92 -19.33
C PHE A 140 7.24 11.36 -19.18
N VAL A 141 8.03 12.20 -18.54
CA VAL A 141 7.68 13.61 -18.31
C VAL A 141 8.80 14.48 -18.86
N GLY A 142 8.43 15.38 -19.77
CA GLY A 142 9.35 16.35 -20.34
C GLY A 142 9.93 17.30 -19.29
N SER A 143 11.04 17.96 -19.60
CA SER A 143 11.60 19.01 -18.74
C SER A 143 10.56 20.09 -18.48
N LYS A 144 10.42 20.52 -17.22
CA LYS A 144 9.44 21.54 -16.77
C LYS A 144 7.98 21.24 -17.11
N SER A 145 7.63 20.01 -17.48
CA SER A 145 6.26 19.61 -17.79
C SER A 145 5.64 18.78 -16.67
N ALA A 146 4.34 18.49 -16.80
CA ALA A 146 3.64 17.60 -15.90
C ALA A 146 2.75 16.62 -16.68
N GLU A 147 2.64 15.40 -16.17
CA GLU A 147 1.77 14.36 -16.72
C GLU A 147 0.78 13.88 -15.66
N LEU A 148 -0.38 13.39 -16.12
CA LEU A 148 -1.40 12.81 -15.25
C LEU A 148 -1.26 11.29 -15.22
N VAL A 149 -1.21 10.72 -14.02
CA VAL A 149 -1.23 9.28 -13.76
C VAL A 149 -2.53 8.93 -13.03
N ARG A 150 -3.13 7.81 -13.38
CA ARG A 150 -4.36 7.31 -12.77
C ARG A 150 -4.15 5.89 -12.27
N PHE A 151 -4.57 5.63 -11.04
CA PHE A 151 -4.64 4.29 -10.47
C PHE A 151 -6.09 3.97 -10.18
N ARG A 152 -6.58 2.85 -10.72
CA ARG A 152 -7.86 2.27 -10.31
C ARG A 152 -7.60 1.32 -9.15
N VAL A 153 -8.24 1.57 -8.01
CA VAL A 153 -8.12 0.77 -6.79
C VAL A 153 -9.41 0.01 -6.57
N ASP A 154 -9.31 -1.31 -6.53
CA ASP A 154 -10.40 -2.21 -6.18
C ASP A 154 -10.45 -2.34 -4.65
N VAL A 155 -11.54 -1.90 -4.04
CA VAL A 155 -11.65 -1.84 -2.57
C VAL A 155 -11.48 -3.22 -1.94
N CYS A 156 -12.07 -4.24 -2.57
CA CYS A 156 -12.06 -5.58 -2.01
C CYS A 156 -10.74 -6.29 -2.23
N LYS A 157 -10.19 -6.20 -3.44
CA LYS A 157 -8.96 -6.90 -3.81
C LYS A 157 -7.72 -6.22 -3.25
N ASP A 158 -7.68 -4.89 -3.29
CA ASP A 158 -6.47 -4.12 -3.03
C ASP A 158 -6.38 -3.66 -1.57
N LEU A 159 -7.52 -3.41 -0.91
CA LEU A 159 -7.55 -2.92 0.49
C LEU A 159 -7.84 -4.02 1.53
N SER A 160 -8.15 -5.26 1.10
CA SER A 160 -8.31 -6.38 2.03
C SER A 160 -6.97 -6.91 2.55
N THR A 161 -7.03 -7.46 3.76
CA THR A 161 -5.92 -8.17 4.42
C THR A 161 -6.32 -9.61 4.69
N VAL A 162 -5.34 -10.46 4.96
CA VAL A 162 -5.59 -11.89 5.24
C VAL A 162 -5.48 -12.13 6.75
N SER A 163 -6.54 -12.71 7.32
CA SER A 163 -6.63 -13.09 8.73
C SER A 163 -5.70 -14.27 9.06
N GLU A 164 -5.59 -14.61 10.34
CA GLU A 164 -4.82 -15.79 10.78
C GLU A 164 -5.43 -17.11 10.31
N LEU A 165 -6.73 -17.13 10.02
CA LEU A 165 -7.46 -18.28 9.48
C LEU A 165 -7.35 -18.38 7.95
N GLY A 166 -6.66 -17.44 7.29
CA GLY A 166 -6.52 -17.43 5.82
C GLY A 166 -7.67 -16.75 5.08
N GLU A 167 -8.60 -16.13 5.80
CA GLU A 167 -9.76 -15.43 5.23
C GLU A 167 -9.38 -14.01 4.82
N ARG A 168 -9.93 -13.52 3.70
CA ARG A 168 -9.79 -12.11 3.32
C ARG A 168 -10.80 -11.27 4.08
N LYS A 169 -10.30 -10.28 4.83
CA LYS A 169 -11.09 -9.32 5.58
C LYS A 169 -10.71 -7.90 5.19
N LEU A 170 -11.71 -7.05 4.98
CA LEU A 170 -11.50 -5.61 4.80
C LEU A 170 -11.67 -4.93 6.15
N GLN A 171 -10.60 -4.26 6.58
CA GLN A 171 -10.61 -3.52 7.84
C GLN A 171 -11.39 -2.22 7.67
N LEU A 172 -12.29 -1.92 8.60
CA LEU A 172 -13.00 -0.64 8.67
C LEU A 172 -12.13 0.41 9.36
N GLY A 173 -12.41 1.69 9.13
CA GLY A 173 -11.67 2.80 9.73
C GLY A 173 -10.66 3.44 8.79
N SER A 174 -9.60 4.02 9.35
CA SER A 174 -8.68 4.90 8.62
C SER A 174 -7.50 4.14 7.99
N HIS A 175 -7.44 4.19 6.67
CA HIS A 175 -6.38 3.67 5.83
C HIS A 175 -5.53 4.81 5.27
N ILE A 176 -4.29 4.50 4.88
CA ILE A 176 -3.38 5.49 4.31
C ILE A 176 -2.88 5.04 2.95
N LEU A 177 -3.15 5.85 1.93
CA LEU A 177 -2.51 5.72 0.61
C LEU A 177 -1.20 6.52 0.60
N HIS A 178 -0.14 5.93 0.05
CA HIS A 178 1.17 6.55 -0.04
C HIS A 178 1.65 6.61 -1.49
N ILE A 179 2.10 7.80 -1.89
CA ILE A 179 2.61 8.07 -3.24
C ILE A 179 3.84 8.94 -3.10
N GLY A 180 5.04 8.36 -3.22
CA GLY A 180 6.28 9.07 -2.88
C GLY A 180 6.23 9.56 -1.43
N SER A 181 6.36 10.88 -1.24
CA SER A 181 6.23 11.54 0.06
C SER A 181 4.79 11.89 0.44
N LEU A 182 3.83 11.81 -0.48
CA LEU A 182 2.43 12.12 -0.21
C LEU A 182 1.79 11.01 0.61
N ARG A 183 0.96 11.43 1.57
CA ARG A 183 0.08 10.57 2.37
C ARG A 183 -1.34 11.07 2.25
N HIS A 184 -2.26 10.19 1.90
CA HIS A 184 -3.69 10.50 1.79
C HIS A 184 -4.49 9.55 2.68
N SER A 185 -5.30 10.11 3.58
CA SER A 185 -6.14 9.32 4.48
C SER A 185 -7.44 8.98 3.78
N LEU A 186 -7.82 7.69 3.83
CA LEU A 186 -9.06 7.15 3.31
C LEU A 186 -9.78 6.41 4.43
N SER A 187 -11.01 6.81 4.76
CA SER A 187 -11.84 6.07 5.70
C SER A 187 -12.70 5.05 4.94
N VAL A 188 -12.74 3.82 5.42
CA VAL A 188 -13.67 2.78 4.96
C VAL A 188 -14.74 2.59 6.04
N SER A 189 -16.00 2.77 5.69
CA SER A 189 -17.12 2.56 6.61
C SER A 189 -18.22 1.75 5.93
N VAL A 190 -19.10 1.21 6.76
CA VAL A 190 -20.36 0.56 6.36
C VAL A 190 -21.53 1.50 6.55
#